data_AF-A0A932ED97-F1
#
_entry.id   AF-A0A932ED97-F1
#
_cell.length_a   1.000
_cell.length_b   1.000
_cell.length_c   1.000
_cell.angle_alpha   90.00
_cell.angle_beta   90.00
_cell.angle_gamma   90.00
#
_symmetry.space_group_name_H-M   'P 1'
#
loop_
_entity.id
_entity.type
_entity.pdbx_description
1 polymer ?
#
loop_
_entity_poly.entity_id
_entity_poly.type
_entity_poly.pdbx_seq_one_letter_code
_entity_poly.pdbx_strand_id
1 'polypeptide(L)'
;MSSNNEAKKAAIAAAMAQIQKQYGTGSIMKLGERAEKLSTQVISTGSLAVDLALGVGGLPKGRIIEIFGPEASGKTSIALHLIAEAQKLGGAAAFIDAEHALDPQRAQRIGVKLDDLLISQPDTGEQGLEIAEALIRSGGIDVIVIDSVAALVPRSELEGEMGESSIGVQARLMSQALRKLTGAIANTNTIAIFTNQLRQKIGVMFGNPETTPGGLALKFYSSVRLDIRKIENIKSGDTVVGSRHRVKVVKNKVAPPFRIAEFDMDENGISHEGELLDVGIELGILTKSGAFIKWDEKIIGQGRPAAIAYLKGENEQSSSAAQSKKEAEKLEKEIREIWAKQKEGKERLVVGEEDEDASTQETA
;
A
#
# COMPACT_ATOMS: atom_id res chain seq x y z
N MET A 1 50.32 5.22 15.14
CA MET A 1 48.97 4.63 14.93
C MET A 1 48.15 5.34 13.83
N SER A 2 48.42 6.60 13.51
CA SER A 2 47.75 7.36 12.42
C SER A 2 48.10 6.87 11.01
N SER A 3 49.38 6.59 10.72
CA SER A 3 49.86 6.18 9.39
C SER A 3 49.24 4.88 8.86
N ASN A 4 48.96 3.92 9.75
CA ASN A 4 48.37 2.63 9.37
C ASN A 4 46.88 2.76 8.99
N ASN A 5 46.18 3.77 9.52
CA ASN A 5 44.79 4.05 9.15
C ASN A 5 44.69 4.78 7.80
N GLU A 6 45.66 5.62 7.47
CA GLU A 6 45.72 6.27 6.15
C GLU A 6 46.02 5.27 5.04
N ALA A 7 46.97 4.34 5.26
CA ALA A 7 47.27 3.27 4.31
C ALA A 7 46.05 2.37 4.06
N LYS A 8 45.30 2.01 5.11
CA LYS A 8 44.05 1.24 4.98
C LYS A 8 42.97 2.01 4.21
N LYS A 9 42.79 3.30 4.48
CA LYS A 9 41.83 4.15 3.76
C LYS A 9 42.19 4.28 2.27
N ALA A 10 43.48 4.45 1.95
CA ALA A 10 43.96 4.52 0.57
C ALA A 10 43.74 3.20 -0.17
N ALA A 11 44.03 2.05 0.47
CA ALA A 11 43.77 0.73 -0.11
C ALA A 11 42.27 0.49 -0.37
N ILE A 12 41.40 0.89 0.57
CA ILE A 12 39.94 0.84 0.40
C ILE A 12 39.49 1.72 -0.77
N ALA A 13 40.00 2.95 -0.88
CA ALA A 13 39.65 3.86 -1.97
C ALA A 13 40.08 3.30 -3.34
N ALA A 14 41.28 2.72 -3.43
CA ALA A 14 41.77 2.08 -4.65
C ALA A 14 40.90 0.87 -5.05
N ALA A 15 40.55 0.02 -4.07
CA ALA A 15 39.65 -1.11 -4.31
C ALA A 15 38.25 -0.65 -4.75
N MET A 16 37.70 0.39 -4.13
CA MET A 16 36.42 0.99 -4.53
C MET A 16 36.48 1.53 -5.97
N ALA A 17 37.55 2.22 -6.34
CA ALA A 17 37.74 2.74 -7.70
C ALA A 17 37.85 1.60 -8.73
N GLN A 18 38.54 0.51 -8.39
CA GLN A 18 38.64 -0.67 -9.24
C GLN A 18 37.27 -1.35 -9.43
N ILE A 19 36.49 -1.51 -8.35
CA ILE A 19 35.13 -2.04 -8.42
C ILE A 19 34.24 -1.15 -9.30
N GLN A 20 34.29 0.17 -9.12
CA GLN A 20 33.52 1.10 -9.97
C GLN A 20 33.94 1.06 -11.43
N LYS A 21 35.23 0.87 -11.72
CA LYS A 21 35.72 0.71 -13.11
C LYS A 21 35.24 -0.59 -13.74
N GLN A 22 35.18 -1.68 -12.97
CA GLN A 22 34.76 -3.00 -13.47
C GLN A 22 33.24 -3.14 -13.60
N TYR A 23 32.48 -2.59 -12.64
CA TYR A 23 31.04 -2.84 -12.51
C TYR A 23 30.18 -1.58 -12.68
N GLY A 24 30.79 -0.45 -13.06
CA GLY A 24 30.12 0.83 -13.30
C GLY A 24 30.05 1.74 -12.07
N THR A 25 29.87 3.04 -12.33
CA THR A 25 29.71 4.07 -11.31
C THR A 25 28.50 3.76 -10.42
N GLY A 26 28.70 3.73 -9.11
CA GLY A 26 27.65 3.43 -8.13
C GLY A 26 27.51 1.95 -7.73
N SER A 27 28.30 1.04 -8.31
CA SER A 27 28.39 -0.36 -7.86
C SER A 27 28.84 -0.53 -6.41
N ILE A 28 29.64 0.41 -5.89
CA ILE A 28 30.02 0.51 -4.48
C ILE A 28 30.10 1.98 -4.06
N MET A 29 29.53 2.30 -2.89
CA MET A 29 29.53 3.64 -2.31
C MET A 29 29.36 3.55 -0.79
N LYS A 30 29.66 4.62 -0.07
CA LYS A 30 29.39 4.67 1.38
C LYS A 30 27.89 4.78 1.62
N LEU A 31 27.43 4.18 2.72
CA LEU A 31 25.99 4.16 3.04
C LEU A 31 25.41 5.57 3.24
N GLY A 32 26.18 6.50 3.84
CA GLY A 32 25.74 7.90 4.02
C GLY A 32 25.53 8.63 2.68
N GLU A 33 26.45 8.46 1.73
CA GLU A 33 26.34 9.01 0.37
C GLU A 33 25.15 8.40 -0.41
N ARG A 34 24.80 7.14 -0.09
CA ARG A 34 23.63 6.46 -0.64
C ARG A 34 22.32 6.96 -0.01
N ALA A 35 22.32 7.25 1.29
CA ALA A 35 21.14 7.69 2.05
C ALA A 35 20.66 9.07 1.60
N GLU A 36 21.57 10.01 1.29
CA GLU A 36 21.22 11.32 0.72
C GLU A 36 20.58 11.20 -0.67
N LYS A 37 20.99 10.22 -1.47
CA LYS A 37 20.39 9.93 -2.79
C LYS A 37 19.10 9.09 -2.72
N LEU A 38 18.87 8.41 -1.59
CA LEU A 38 17.74 7.50 -1.36
C LEU A 38 16.69 8.08 -0.43
N SER A 39 16.56 9.41 -0.29
CA SER A 39 15.39 9.99 0.38
C SER A 39 14.15 9.28 -0.16
N THR A 40 13.46 8.51 0.70
CA THR A 40 12.50 7.48 0.24
C THR A 40 11.43 8.16 -0.59
N GLN A 41 11.52 8.04 -1.91
CA GLN A 41 10.50 8.54 -2.81
C GLN A 41 9.29 7.64 -2.62
N VAL A 42 8.13 8.24 -2.37
CA VAL A 42 6.88 7.52 -2.13
C VAL A 42 5.80 8.02 -3.08
N ILE A 43 4.80 7.18 -3.32
CA ILE A 43 3.52 7.59 -3.92
C ILE A 43 2.44 7.32 -2.87
N SER A 44 1.53 8.28 -2.68
CA SER A 44 0.40 8.14 -1.75
C SER A 44 -0.45 6.93 -2.13
N THR A 45 -0.95 6.21 -1.13
CA THR A 45 -1.90 5.12 -1.33
C THR A 45 -3.31 5.60 -1.72
N GLY A 46 -3.54 6.91 -1.74
CA GLY A 46 -4.87 7.53 -1.84
C GLY A 46 -5.69 7.42 -0.56
N SER A 47 -5.10 6.87 0.50
CA SER A 47 -5.64 6.85 1.86
C SER A 47 -4.70 7.58 2.80
N LEU A 48 -5.20 8.64 3.44
CA LEU A 48 -4.40 9.40 4.40
C LEU A 48 -4.01 8.50 5.58
N ALA A 49 -4.96 7.71 6.10
CA ALA A 49 -4.71 6.84 7.24
C ALA A 49 -3.61 5.80 6.92
N VAL A 50 -3.67 5.17 5.75
CA VAL A 50 -2.67 4.18 5.33
C VAL A 50 -1.30 4.84 5.12
N ASP A 51 -1.23 6.03 4.52
CA ASP A 51 0.02 6.76 4.34
C ASP A 51 0.73 7.08 5.66
N LEU A 52 -0.04 7.48 6.68
CA LEU A 52 0.47 7.73 8.04
C LEU A 52 0.88 6.42 8.74
N ALA A 53 0.11 5.34 8.56
CA ALA A 53 0.45 4.02 9.07
C ALA A 53 1.73 3.45 8.42
N LEU A 54 2.01 3.79 7.16
CA LEU A 54 3.25 3.40 6.47
C LEU A 54 4.49 4.10 7.02
N GLY A 55 4.36 5.21 7.76
CA GLY A 55 5.48 5.88 8.43
C GLY A 55 6.35 6.76 7.52
N VAL A 56 6.20 6.63 6.21
CA VAL A 56 6.92 7.41 5.18
C VAL A 56 5.98 8.23 4.29
N GLY A 57 4.66 8.21 4.54
CA GLY A 57 3.69 9.01 3.80
C GLY A 57 3.24 8.41 2.47
N GLY A 58 3.45 7.10 2.27
CA GLY A 58 3.05 6.41 1.04
C GLY A 58 3.87 5.14 0.80
N LEU A 59 3.67 4.51 -0.37
CA LEU A 59 4.41 3.31 -0.77
C LEU A 59 5.75 3.68 -1.41
N PRO A 60 6.85 3.02 -1.02
CA PRO A 60 8.19 3.36 -1.50
C PRO A 60 8.42 2.93 -2.95
N LYS A 61 8.89 3.87 -3.78
CA LYS A 61 9.38 3.63 -5.15
C LYS A 61 10.52 2.61 -5.18
N GLY A 62 10.60 1.86 -6.28
CA GLY A 62 11.63 0.85 -6.51
C GLY A 62 11.50 -0.39 -5.62
N ARG A 63 10.29 -0.69 -5.11
CA ARG A 63 10.04 -1.80 -4.19
C ARG A 63 8.85 -2.65 -4.62
N ILE A 64 8.89 -3.91 -4.16
CA ILE A 64 7.78 -4.85 -4.24
C ILE A 64 6.89 -4.66 -3.01
N ILE A 65 5.58 -4.58 -3.21
CA ILE A 65 4.54 -4.42 -2.21
C ILE A 65 3.55 -5.58 -2.36
N GLU A 66 3.13 -6.20 -1.26
CA GLU A 66 2.07 -7.21 -1.28
C GLU A 66 0.85 -6.68 -0.53
N ILE A 67 -0.32 -6.71 -1.17
CA ILE A 67 -1.60 -6.38 -0.57
C ILE A 67 -2.43 -7.65 -0.54
N PHE A 68 -2.76 -8.17 0.64
CA PHE A 68 -3.45 -9.44 0.76
C PHE A 68 -4.61 -9.36 1.76
N GLY A 69 -5.57 -10.25 1.60
CA GLY A 69 -6.76 -10.26 2.44
C GLY A 69 -7.91 -11.08 1.83
N PRO A 70 -9.04 -11.19 2.56
CA PRO A 70 -10.23 -11.89 2.09
C PRO A 70 -10.78 -11.32 0.77
N GLU A 71 -11.70 -12.04 0.14
CA GLU A 71 -12.48 -11.50 -0.97
C GLU A 71 -13.26 -10.26 -0.54
N ALA A 72 -13.51 -9.35 -1.49
CA ALA A 72 -14.19 -8.07 -1.26
C ALA A 72 -13.56 -7.19 -0.14
N SER A 73 -12.33 -7.46 0.29
CA SER A 73 -11.66 -6.66 1.32
C SER A 73 -11.13 -5.32 0.83
N GLY A 74 -11.11 -5.06 -0.48
CA GLY A 74 -10.66 -3.79 -1.06
C GLY A 74 -9.22 -3.75 -1.58
N LYS A 75 -8.58 -4.92 -1.79
CA LYS A 75 -7.21 -5.03 -2.34
C LYS A 75 -7.04 -4.25 -3.64
N THR A 76 -7.89 -4.54 -4.62
CA THR A 76 -7.90 -3.88 -5.94
C THR A 76 -8.25 -2.41 -5.81
N SER A 77 -9.15 -2.02 -4.89
CA SER A 77 -9.46 -0.60 -4.64
C SER A 77 -8.22 0.20 -4.23
N ILE A 78 -7.44 -0.27 -3.24
CA ILE A 78 -6.18 0.42 -2.85
C ILE A 78 -5.20 0.48 -4.03
N ALA A 79 -5.09 -0.61 -4.80
CA ALA A 79 -4.20 -0.63 -5.96
C ALA A 79 -4.61 0.41 -7.02
N LEU A 80 -5.91 0.57 -7.27
CA LEU A 80 -6.46 1.58 -8.18
C LEU A 80 -6.28 3.00 -7.64
N HIS A 81 -6.43 3.22 -6.33
CA HIS A 81 -6.12 4.52 -5.72
C HIS A 81 -4.63 4.89 -5.88
N LEU A 82 -3.70 3.94 -5.68
CA LEU A 82 -2.27 4.19 -5.93
C LEU A 82 -2.02 4.55 -7.40
N ILE A 83 -2.67 3.86 -8.34
CA ILE A 83 -2.58 4.17 -9.77
C ILE A 83 -3.08 5.60 -10.04
N ALA A 84 -4.24 5.96 -9.50
CA ALA A 84 -4.80 7.31 -9.66
C ALA A 84 -3.83 8.38 -9.10
N GLU A 85 -3.24 8.16 -7.93
CA GLU A 85 -2.22 9.05 -7.36
C GLU A 85 -0.96 9.15 -8.23
N ALA A 86 -0.47 8.03 -8.77
CA ALA A 86 0.66 8.05 -9.70
C ALA A 86 0.36 8.86 -10.97
N GLN A 87 -0.83 8.68 -11.56
CA GLN A 87 -1.27 9.41 -12.75
C GLN A 87 -1.52 10.90 -12.49
N LYS A 88 -1.94 11.28 -11.28
CA LYS A 88 -2.04 12.69 -10.86
C LYS A 88 -0.67 13.37 -10.82
N LEU A 89 0.37 12.63 -10.45
CA LEU A 89 1.76 13.09 -10.49
C LEU A 89 2.38 13.06 -11.89
N GLY A 90 1.62 12.68 -12.92
CA GLY A 90 2.09 12.55 -14.30
C GLY A 90 2.90 11.29 -14.58
N GLY A 91 2.90 10.33 -13.66
CA GLY A 91 3.53 9.02 -13.83
C GLY A 91 2.68 8.05 -14.65
N ALA A 92 3.32 7.02 -15.20
CA ALA A 92 2.62 5.98 -15.96
C ALA A 92 2.33 4.75 -15.10
N ALA A 93 1.21 4.08 -15.39
CA ALA A 93 0.77 2.91 -14.65
C ALA A 93 0.41 1.75 -15.57
N ALA A 94 0.60 0.53 -15.07
CA ALA A 94 0.21 -0.70 -15.74
C ALA A 94 -0.56 -1.64 -14.80
N PHE A 95 -1.49 -2.40 -15.35
CA PHE A 95 -2.31 -3.36 -14.63
C PHE A 95 -2.30 -4.71 -15.35
N ILE A 96 -1.77 -5.73 -14.70
CA ILE A 96 -1.79 -7.12 -15.14
C ILE A 96 -2.99 -7.79 -14.46
N ASP A 97 -4.11 -7.86 -15.19
CA ASP A 97 -5.38 -8.42 -14.74
C ASP A 97 -5.44 -9.91 -15.05
N ALA A 98 -4.80 -10.71 -14.19
CA ALA A 98 -4.85 -12.16 -14.25
C ALA A 98 -6.18 -12.73 -13.72
N GLU A 99 -6.93 -11.97 -12.90
CA GLU A 99 -8.26 -12.38 -12.45
C GLU A 99 -9.38 -12.12 -13.48
N HIS A 100 -9.10 -11.36 -14.56
CA HIS A 100 -10.08 -10.93 -15.55
C HIS A 100 -11.31 -10.25 -14.94
N ALA A 101 -11.09 -9.49 -13.86
CA ALA A 101 -12.16 -8.98 -12.99
C ALA A 101 -12.11 -7.45 -12.80
N LEU A 102 -11.21 -6.75 -13.50
CA LEU A 102 -11.13 -5.30 -13.40
C LEU A 102 -12.38 -4.63 -14.00
N ASP A 103 -13.08 -3.82 -13.20
CA ASP A 103 -14.19 -2.98 -13.63
C ASP A 103 -13.68 -1.57 -14.02
N PRO A 104 -13.71 -1.19 -15.32
CA PRO A 104 -13.29 0.13 -15.75
C PRO A 104 -14.12 1.27 -15.17
N GLN A 105 -15.43 1.06 -14.94
CA GLN A 105 -16.29 2.11 -14.39
C GLN A 105 -15.90 2.43 -12.96
N ARG A 106 -15.65 1.40 -12.14
CA ARG A 106 -15.14 1.57 -10.78
C ARG A 106 -13.78 2.24 -10.76
N ALA A 107 -12.86 1.84 -11.64
CA ALA A 107 -11.54 2.46 -11.76
C ALA A 107 -11.65 3.96 -12.10
N GLN A 108 -12.54 4.32 -13.03
CA GLN A 108 -12.79 5.72 -13.39
C GLN A 108 -13.36 6.54 -12.22
N ARG A 109 -14.31 6.00 -11.45
CA ARG A 109 -14.86 6.67 -10.26
C ARG A 109 -13.81 6.93 -9.18
N ILE A 110 -12.90 5.98 -8.98
CA ILE A 110 -11.73 6.13 -8.09
C ILE A 110 -10.77 7.25 -8.58
N GLY A 111 -10.86 7.62 -9.86
CA GLY A 111 -10.06 8.69 -10.46
C GLY A 111 -8.90 8.20 -11.33
N VAL A 112 -8.92 6.92 -11.73
CA VAL A 112 -7.97 6.39 -12.71
C VAL A 112 -8.29 6.97 -14.09
N LYS A 113 -7.27 7.50 -14.76
CA LYS A 113 -7.33 7.90 -16.17
C LYS A 113 -7.22 6.65 -17.03
N LEU A 114 -8.35 6.14 -17.51
CA LEU A 114 -8.40 4.88 -18.25
C LEU A 114 -7.60 4.91 -19.55
N ASP A 115 -7.64 6.03 -20.28
CA ASP A 115 -6.93 6.18 -21.57
C ASP A 115 -5.40 6.09 -21.42
N ASP A 116 -4.90 6.38 -20.22
CA ASP A 116 -3.46 6.37 -19.89
C ASP A 116 -3.04 5.09 -19.14
N LEU A 117 -3.97 4.20 -18.79
CA LEU A 117 -3.68 2.97 -18.05
C LEU A 117 -3.36 1.83 -19.01
N LEU A 118 -2.14 1.31 -18.94
CA LEU A 118 -1.78 0.09 -19.66
C LEU A 118 -2.44 -1.12 -18.98
N ILE A 119 -3.15 -1.95 -19.74
CA ILE A 119 -3.77 -3.18 -19.23
C ILE A 119 -3.28 -4.39 -20.02
N SER A 120 -3.06 -5.49 -19.31
CA SER A 120 -2.78 -6.80 -19.90
C SER A 120 -3.61 -7.86 -19.19
N GLN A 121 -4.27 -8.71 -19.98
CA GLN A 121 -5.00 -9.88 -19.51
C GLN A 121 -4.27 -11.13 -20.02
N PRO A 122 -3.30 -11.66 -19.26
CA PRO A 122 -2.45 -12.76 -19.73
C PRO A 122 -3.17 -14.11 -19.69
N ASP A 123 -2.85 -14.98 -20.64
CA ASP A 123 -3.30 -16.37 -20.70
C ASP A 123 -2.58 -17.26 -19.67
N THR A 124 -1.33 -16.95 -19.32
CA THR A 124 -0.54 -17.72 -18.35
C THR A 124 0.21 -16.85 -17.34
N GLY A 125 0.54 -17.45 -16.19
CA GLY A 125 1.34 -16.79 -15.15
C GLY A 125 2.72 -16.35 -15.63
N GLU A 126 3.40 -17.17 -16.45
CA GLU A 126 4.68 -16.80 -17.08
C GLU A 126 4.52 -15.56 -17.95
N GLN A 127 3.53 -15.56 -18.85
CA GLN A 127 3.28 -14.46 -19.77
C GLN A 127 3.00 -13.15 -19.01
N GLY A 128 2.14 -13.20 -17.99
CA GLY A 128 1.84 -12.04 -17.16
C GLY A 128 3.08 -11.45 -16.46
N LEU A 129 3.95 -12.32 -15.92
CA LEU A 129 5.18 -11.90 -15.26
C LEU A 129 6.25 -11.41 -16.24
N GLU A 130 6.32 -11.96 -17.45
CA GLU A 130 7.21 -11.50 -18.52
C GLU A 130 6.79 -10.14 -19.08
N ILE A 131 5.49 -9.91 -19.27
CA ILE A 131 4.94 -8.60 -19.64
C ILE A 131 5.27 -7.57 -18.56
N ALA A 132 5.05 -7.91 -17.29
CA ALA A 132 5.42 -7.04 -16.17
C ALA A 132 6.93 -6.72 -16.17
N GLU A 133 7.79 -7.73 -16.38
CA GLU A 133 9.24 -7.54 -16.46
C GLU A 133 9.63 -6.59 -17.60
N ALA A 134 9.07 -6.78 -18.80
CA ALA A 134 9.36 -5.96 -19.97
C ALA A 134 8.95 -4.49 -19.73
N LEU A 135 7.75 -4.27 -19.17
CA LEU A 135 7.24 -2.96 -18.84
C LEU A 135 8.10 -2.26 -17.78
N ILE A 136 8.49 -2.96 -16.71
CA ILE A 136 9.40 -2.41 -15.69
C ILE A 136 10.75 -2.04 -16.32
N ARG A 137 11.35 -2.94 -17.12
CA ARG A 137 12.67 -2.71 -17.73
C ARG A 137 12.70 -1.55 -18.72
N SER A 138 11.55 -1.16 -19.28
CA SER A 138 11.45 0.04 -20.12
C SER A 138 11.83 1.33 -19.37
N GLY A 139 11.71 1.33 -18.03
CA GLY A 139 11.95 2.50 -17.19
C GLY A 139 10.85 3.56 -17.24
N GLY A 140 9.77 3.32 -18.01
CA GLY A 140 8.68 4.27 -18.17
C GLY A 140 7.51 4.11 -17.19
N ILE A 141 7.48 3.04 -16.38
CA ILE A 141 6.36 2.72 -15.49
C ILE A 141 6.68 3.09 -14.05
N ASP A 142 5.86 3.94 -13.42
CA ASP A 142 5.95 4.29 -12.01
C ASP A 142 5.26 3.28 -11.10
N VAL A 143 4.11 2.73 -11.53
CA VAL A 143 3.32 1.75 -10.76
C VAL A 143 2.88 0.61 -11.67
N ILE A 144 3.12 -0.62 -11.23
CA ILE A 144 2.55 -1.80 -11.86
C ILE A 144 1.82 -2.65 -10.83
N VAL A 145 0.59 -3.05 -11.15
CA VAL A 145 -0.24 -3.92 -10.32
C VAL A 145 -0.36 -5.27 -11.00
N ILE A 146 -0.16 -6.35 -10.23
CA ILE A 146 -0.40 -7.73 -10.65
C ILE A 146 -1.55 -8.25 -9.81
N ASP A 147 -2.73 -8.38 -10.43
CA ASP A 147 -3.98 -8.78 -9.79
C ASP A 147 -4.50 -10.09 -10.40
N SER A 148 -4.30 -11.26 -9.78
CA SER A 148 -3.62 -11.51 -8.50
C SER A 148 -2.62 -12.66 -8.60
N VAL A 149 -1.76 -12.79 -7.59
CA VAL A 149 -0.80 -13.91 -7.50
C VAL A 149 -1.48 -15.27 -7.56
N ALA A 150 -2.69 -15.39 -7.00
CA ALA A 150 -3.45 -16.63 -7.01
C ALA A 150 -3.82 -17.06 -8.44
N ALA A 151 -4.07 -16.10 -9.33
CA ALA A 151 -4.47 -16.30 -10.72
C ALA A 151 -3.28 -16.42 -11.69
N LEU A 152 -2.04 -16.28 -11.22
CA LEU A 152 -0.85 -16.56 -12.04
C LEU A 152 -0.65 -18.07 -12.17
N VAL A 153 -1.48 -18.71 -12.99
CA VAL A 153 -1.45 -20.17 -13.22
C VAL A 153 -0.37 -20.50 -14.24
N PRO A 154 0.61 -21.37 -13.90
CA PRO A 154 1.65 -21.79 -14.84
C PRO A 154 1.07 -22.50 -16.07
N ARG A 155 1.69 -22.31 -17.23
CA ARG A 155 1.27 -22.96 -18.49
C ARG A 155 1.08 -24.47 -18.36
N SER A 156 2.03 -25.15 -17.70
CA SER A 156 1.98 -26.60 -17.51
C SER A 156 0.79 -27.06 -16.67
N GLU A 157 0.25 -26.19 -15.81
CA GLU A 157 -0.94 -26.48 -15.01
C GLU A 157 -2.23 -26.22 -15.79
N LEU A 158 -2.24 -25.22 -16.69
CA LEU A 158 -3.37 -24.95 -17.59
C LEU A 158 -3.53 -26.00 -18.70
N GLU A 159 -2.42 -26.53 -19.21
CA GLU A 159 -2.41 -27.56 -20.26
C GLU A 159 -2.60 -28.99 -19.69
N GLY A 160 -2.47 -29.16 -18.37
CA GLY A 160 -2.65 -30.44 -17.69
C GLY A 160 -4.12 -30.82 -17.50
N GLU A 161 -4.37 -32.07 -17.12
CA GLU A 161 -5.73 -32.55 -16.85
C GLU A 161 -6.20 -32.16 -15.44
N MET A 162 -7.51 -31.92 -15.28
CA MET A 162 -8.09 -31.64 -13.96
C MET A 162 -7.83 -32.80 -13.00
N GLY A 163 -7.15 -32.51 -11.88
CA GLY A 163 -6.77 -33.52 -10.88
C GLY A 163 -5.34 -34.03 -11.03
N GLU A 164 -4.61 -33.63 -12.08
CA GLU A 164 -3.18 -33.86 -12.16
C GLU A 164 -2.42 -33.03 -11.10
N SER A 165 -1.45 -33.67 -10.43
CA SER A 165 -0.75 -33.02 -9.31
C SER A 165 0.33 -32.03 -9.80
N SER A 166 0.09 -30.74 -9.63
CA SER A 166 1.03 -29.65 -9.95
C SER A 166 1.69 -29.04 -8.71
N ILE A 167 2.19 -29.89 -7.79
CA ILE A 167 2.66 -29.43 -6.48
C ILE A 167 3.81 -28.43 -6.61
N GLY A 168 3.57 -27.19 -6.17
CA GLY A 168 4.59 -26.16 -6.01
C GLY A 168 5.08 -25.51 -7.31
N VAL A 169 4.43 -25.75 -8.46
CA VAL A 169 4.82 -25.13 -9.74
C VAL A 169 4.71 -23.60 -9.64
N GLN A 170 3.59 -23.07 -9.17
CA GLN A 170 3.37 -21.63 -8.98
C GLN A 170 4.41 -21.01 -8.03
N ALA A 171 4.77 -21.68 -6.94
CA ALA A 171 5.78 -21.19 -6.00
C ALA A 171 7.18 -21.08 -6.64
N ARG A 172 7.54 -22.02 -7.52
CA ARG A 172 8.80 -21.97 -8.29
C ARG A 172 8.79 -20.84 -9.31
N LEU A 173 7.69 -20.68 -10.04
CA LEU A 173 7.48 -19.57 -10.98
C LEU A 173 7.69 -18.22 -10.28
N MET A 174 6.97 -17.98 -9.18
CA MET A 174 7.09 -16.75 -8.38
C MET A 174 8.52 -16.52 -7.87
N SER A 175 9.19 -17.57 -7.39
CA SER A 175 10.57 -17.47 -6.90
C SER A 175 11.57 -17.06 -8.00
N GLN A 176 11.38 -17.55 -9.22
CA GLN A 176 12.21 -17.20 -10.38
C GLN A 176 11.90 -15.77 -10.86
N ALA A 177 10.62 -15.44 -11.02
CA ALA A 177 10.20 -14.12 -11.49
C ALA A 177 10.63 -13.01 -10.54
N LEU A 178 10.39 -13.15 -9.23
CA LEU A 178 10.77 -12.13 -8.24
C LEU A 178 12.28 -11.90 -8.19
N ARG A 179 13.09 -12.94 -8.44
CA ARG A 179 14.55 -12.81 -8.54
C ARG A 179 14.97 -11.92 -9.71
N LYS A 180 14.30 -12.02 -10.86
CA LYS A 180 14.55 -11.17 -12.03
C LYS A 180 14.01 -9.76 -11.82
N LEU A 181 12.78 -9.64 -11.32
CA LEU A 181 12.07 -8.38 -11.16
C LEU A 181 12.73 -7.47 -10.13
N THR A 182 13.23 -8.00 -9.01
CA THR A 182 13.77 -7.17 -7.90
C THR A 182 14.82 -6.18 -8.35
N GLY A 183 15.77 -6.60 -9.19
CA GLY A 183 16.81 -5.72 -9.71
C GLY A 183 16.26 -4.67 -10.69
N ALA A 184 15.34 -5.07 -11.57
CA ALA A 184 14.72 -4.17 -12.54
C ALA A 184 13.89 -3.09 -11.84
N ILE A 185 13.04 -3.48 -10.89
CA ILE A 185 12.20 -2.60 -10.07
C ILE A 185 13.06 -1.57 -9.33
N ALA A 186 14.14 -2.01 -8.67
CA ALA A 186 15.01 -1.10 -7.91
C ALA A 186 15.73 -0.08 -8.81
N ASN A 187 16.11 -0.47 -10.03
CA ASN A 187 16.83 0.41 -10.96
C ASN A 187 15.92 1.44 -11.64
N THR A 188 14.64 1.13 -11.79
CA THR A 188 13.66 1.94 -12.53
C THR A 188 12.74 2.73 -11.62
N ASN A 189 12.87 2.55 -10.30
CA ASN A 189 12.03 3.17 -9.28
C ASN A 189 10.52 2.84 -9.42
N THR A 190 10.16 1.79 -10.16
CA THR A 190 8.77 1.30 -10.23
C THR A 190 8.31 0.75 -8.89
N ILE A 191 7.06 1.00 -8.51
CA ILE A 191 6.35 0.29 -7.44
C ILE A 191 5.65 -0.91 -8.06
N ALA A 192 6.00 -2.12 -7.63
CA ALA A 192 5.31 -3.33 -8.07
C ALA A 192 4.39 -3.84 -6.96
N ILE A 193 3.07 -3.74 -7.17
CA ILE A 193 2.07 -4.32 -6.28
C ILE A 193 1.71 -5.71 -6.75
N PHE A 194 1.73 -6.65 -5.83
CA PHE A 194 1.11 -7.96 -5.98
C PHE A 194 -0.10 -8.02 -5.05
N THR A 195 -1.31 -8.17 -5.61
CA THR A 195 -2.46 -8.51 -4.79
C THR A 195 -2.44 -10.01 -4.52
N ASN A 196 -2.97 -10.42 -3.36
CA ASN A 196 -3.04 -11.83 -3.04
C ASN A 196 -4.27 -12.17 -2.20
N GLN A 197 -4.74 -13.40 -2.34
CA GLN A 197 -5.88 -13.90 -1.58
C GLN A 197 -5.40 -14.64 -0.33
N LEU A 198 -6.26 -14.74 0.68
CA LEU A 198 -6.02 -15.63 1.80
C LEU A 198 -6.47 -17.06 1.46
N ARG A 199 -5.71 -18.04 1.97
CA ARG A 199 -6.02 -19.47 1.98
C ARG A 199 -5.78 -20.00 3.38
N GLN A 200 -6.41 -21.11 3.74
CA GLN A 200 -6.16 -21.79 5.01
C GLN A 200 -5.21 -22.97 4.80
N LYS A 201 -4.21 -23.11 5.66
CA LYS A 201 -3.39 -24.32 5.74
C LYS A 201 -4.14 -25.41 6.48
N ILE A 202 -4.42 -26.50 5.79
CA ILE A 202 -5.02 -27.70 6.39
C ILE A 202 -4.03 -28.30 7.39
N GLY A 203 -4.53 -28.72 8.56
CA GLY A 203 -3.74 -29.43 9.58
C GLY A 203 -3.01 -28.55 10.59
N VAL A 204 -3.24 -27.23 10.59
CA VAL A 204 -2.73 -26.33 11.66
C VAL A 204 -3.73 -26.31 12.82
N MET A 205 -3.36 -26.92 13.94
CA MET A 205 -4.19 -26.95 15.17
C MET A 205 -3.89 -25.80 16.14
N PHE A 206 -2.74 -25.14 16.03
CA PHE A 206 -2.33 -24.02 16.88
C PHE A 206 -1.74 -22.87 16.05
N GLY A 207 -2.09 -21.63 16.38
CA GLY A 207 -1.64 -20.42 15.69
C GLY A 207 -2.55 -20.00 14.53
N ASN A 208 -2.11 -19.04 13.71
CA ASN A 208 -2.88 -18.54 12.57
C ASN A 208 -2.78 -19.52 11.37
N PRO A 209 -3.89 -20.14 10.91
CA PRO A 209 -3.88 -21.06 9.77
C PRO A 209 -3.81 -20.33 8.43
N GLU A 210 -3.97 -19.01 8.38
CA GLU A 210 -4.02 -18.24 7.15
C GLU A 210 -2.66 -18.18 6.44
N THR A 211 -2.70 -18.27 5.12
CA THR A 211 -1.54 -18.19 4.24
C THR A 211 -1.88 -17.55 2.92
N THR A 212 -0.87 -17.26 2.12
CA THR A 212 -1.02 -16.63 0.81
C THR A 212 -0.47 -17.55 -0.30
N PRO A 213 -1.15 -17.66 -1.45
CA PRO A 213 -0.66 -18.35 -2.66
C PRO A 213 0.70 -17.84 -3.17
N GLY A 214 1.34 -18.61 -4.05
CA GLY A 214 2.63 -18.24 -4.65
C GLY A 214 3.88 -18.56 -3.81
N GLY A 215 3.73 -19.31 -2.71
CA GLY A 215 4.83 -19.72 -1.85
C GLY A 215 5.37 -18.59 -0.94
N LEU A 216 6.59 -18.74 -0.43
CA LEU A 216 7.16 -17.79 0.53
C LEU A 216 7.97 -16.66 -0.11
N ALA A 217 8.33 -16.78 -1.39
CA ALA A 217 9.23 -15.84 -2.05
C ALA A 217 8.71 -14.39 -1.94
N LEU A 218 7.44 -14.16 -2.30
CA LEU A 218 6.84 -12.83 -2.25
C LEU A 218 6.94 -12.23 -0.83
N LYS A 219 6.66 -13.01 0.21
CA LYS A 219 6.78 -12.56 1.60
C LYS A 219 8.18 -12.03 1.94
N PHE A 220 9.24 -12.62 1.38
CA PHE A 220 10.62 -12.17 1.63
C PHE A 220 11.01 -10.95 0.78
N TYR A 221 10.66 -10.96 -0.50
CA TYR A 221 10.98 -9.90 -1.45
C TYR A 221 10.20 -8.61 -1.18
N SER A 222 8.94 -8.70 -0.74
CA SER A 222 8.13 -7.54 -0.41
C SER A 222 8.79 -6.67 0.66
N SER A 223 8.86 -5.37 0.41
CA SER A 223 9.34 -4.37 1.37
C SER A 223 8.23 -3.95 2.33
N VAL A 224 7.00 -3.89 1.81
CA VAL A 224 5.79 -3.62 2.59
C VAL A 224 4.80 -4.75 2.32
N ARG A 225 4.11 -5.20 3.37
CA ARG A 225 2.98 -6.12 3.25
C ARG A 225 1.79 -5.53 4.02
N LEU A 226 0.65 -5.46 3.35
CA LEU A 226 -0.60 -4.93 3.88
C LEU A 226 -1.63 -6.06 4.00
N ASP A 227 -2.12 -6.33 5.21
CA ASP A 227 -3.29 -7.19 5.45
C ASP A 227 -4.52 -6.30 5.49
N ILE A 228 -5.39 -6.40 4.48
CA ILE A 228 -6.61 -5.60 4.36
C ILE A 228 -7.85 -6.47 4.59
N ARG A 229 -8.73 -5.99 5.48
CA ARG A 229 -9.99 -6.65 5.82
C ARG A 229 -11.14 -5.65 5.81
N LYS A 230 -12.30 -6.13 5.39
CA LYS A 230 -13.57 -5.44 5.64
C LYS A 230 -14.01 -5.77 7.07
N ILE A 231 -14.27 -4.75 7.87
CA ILE A 231 -14.64 -4.90 9.30
C ILE A 231 -16.12 -4.60 9.55
N GLU A 232 -16.73 -3.69 8.78
CA GLU A 232 -18.14 -3.33 8.99
C GLU A 232 -18.82 -2.91 7.67
N ASN A 233 -20.16 -3.02 7.62
CA ASN A 233 -20.98 -2.41 6.58
C ASN A 233 -21.51 -1.06 7.07
N ILE A 234 -21.38 -0.02 6.27
CA ILE A 234 -21.93 1.30 6.56
C ILE A 234 -23.35 1.34 5.99
N LYS A 235 -24.33 1.67 6.84
CA LYS A 235 -25.75 1.69 6.46
C LYS A 235 -26.34 3.09 6.54
N SER A 236 -27.24 3.37 5.60
CA SER A 236 -28.18 4.50 5.67
C SER A 236 -29.60 3.92 5.66
N GLY A 237 -30.27 3.95 6.82
CA GLY A 237 -31.48 3.17 7.04
C GLY A 237 -31.23 1.67 6.83
N ASP A 238 -32.02 1.05 5.94
CA ASP A 238 -31.91 -0.37 5.61
C ASP A 238 -30.92 -0.68 4.47
N THR A 239 -30.36 0.34 3.83
CA THR A 239 -29.46 0.18 2.67
C THR A 239 -28.00 0.22 3.08
N VAL A 240 -27.20 -0.70 2.54
CA VAL A 240 -25.73 -0.67 2.69
C VAL A 240 -25.17 0.32 1.68
N VAL A 241 -24.61 1.43 2.16
CA VAL A 241 -24.08 2.52 1.34
C VAL A 241 -22.56 2.49 1.21
N GLY A 242 -21.89 1.66 2.02
CA GLY A 242 -20.44 1.50 1.97
C GLY A 242 -19.95 0.44 2.95
N SER A 243 -18.65 0.43 3.21
CA SER A 243 -18.04 -0.44 4.20
C SER A 243 -16.83 0.18 4.86
N ARG A 244 -16.59 -0.20 6.12
CA ARG A 244 -15.39 0.15 6.86
C ARG A 244 -14.34 -0.94 6.68
N HIS A 245 -13.11 -0.51 6.41
CA HIS A 245 -11.98 -1.39 6.14
C HIS A 245 -10.83 -1.08 7.09
N ARG A 246 -10.07 -2.12 7.40
CA ARG A 246 -8.88 -2.07 8.25
C ARG A 246 -7.70 -2.62 7.48
N VAL A 247 -6.60 -1.87 7.47
CA VAL A 247 -5.32 -2.25 6.90
C VAL A 247 -4.29 -2.36 8.01
N LYS A 248 -3.67 -3.53 8.17
CA LYS A 248 -2.53 -3.74 9.08
C LYS A 248 -1.24 -3.83 8.28
N VAL A 249 -0.25 -3.01 8.63
CA VAL A 249 1.08 -3.04 8.00
C VAL A 249 1.91 -4.18 8.60
N VAL A 250 1.65 -5.43 8.17
CA VAL A 250 2.28 -6.63 8.77
C VAL A 250 3.78 -6.76 8.46
N LYS A 251 4.28 -6.03 7.47
CA LYS A 251 5.72 -5.90 7.19
C LYS A 251 6.02 -4.51 6.66
N ASN A 252 7.09 -3.90 7.15
CA ASN A 252 7.57 -2.62 6.68
C ASN A 252 9.11 -2.57 6.81
N LYS A 253 9.82 -2.40 5.68
CA LYS A 253 11.28 -2.26 5.63
C LYS A 253 11.76 -0.80 5.58
N VAL A 254 10.84 0.17 5.55
CA VAL A 254 11.17 1.61 5.42
C VAL A 254 10.72 2.44 6.62
N ALA A 255 9.82 1.90 7.46
CA ALA A 255 9.45 2.44 8.75
C ALA A 255 9.06 1.30 9.71
N PRO A 256 8.75 1.58 10.99
CA PRO A 256 8.23 0.58 11.92
C PRO A 256 6.96 -0.12 11.37
N PRO A 257 6.87 -1.45 11.45
CA PRO A 257 5.67 -2.19 11.07
C PRO A 257 4.59 -2.18 12.16
N PHE A 258 3.48 -2.88 11.89
CA PHE A 258 2.36 -3.20 12.77
C PHE A 258 1.41 -2.06 13.13
N ARG A 259 1.56 -0.89 12.49
CA ARG A 259 0.51 0.13 12.52
C ARG A 259 -0.72 -0.36 11.78
N ILE A 260 -1.86 0.11 12.25
CA ILE A 260 -3.18 -0.12 11.67
C ILE A 260 -3.66 1.21 11.09
N ALA A 261 -4.45 1.11 10.04
CA ALA A 261 -5.22 2.19 9.45
C ALA A 261 -6.65 1.72 9.22
N GLU A 262 -7.61 2.57 9.52
CA GLU A 262 -9.02 2.34 9.21
C GLU A 262 -9.55 3.46 8.33
N PHE A 263 -10.42 3.09 7.40
CA PHE A 263 -11.07 4.03 6.49
C PHE A 263 -12.36 3.44 5.94
N ASP A 264 -13.21 4.31 5.44
CA ASP A 264 -14.44 3.94 4.78
C ASP A 264 -14.25 3.87 3.27
N MET A 265 -14.96 2.95 2.63
CA MET A 265 -15.11 2.91 1.18
C MET A 265 -16.58 2.92 0.78
N ASP A 266 -16.89 3.71 -0.25
CA ASP A 266 -18.18 3.72 -0.93
C ASP A 266 -18.01 3.38 -2.43
N GLU A 267 -18.99 3.74 -3.26
CA GLU A 267 -18.95 3.51 -4.70
C GLU A 267 -17.88 4.32 -5.45
N ASN A 268 -17.38 5.40 -4.84
CA ASN A 268 -16.34 6.28 -5.37
C ASN A 268 -14.94 5.89 -4.87
N GLY A 269 -14.85 4.88 -3.99
CA GLY A 269 -13.59 4.43 -3.42
C GLY A 269 -13.43 4.89 -1.97
N ILE A 270 -12.19 5.19 -1.57
CA ILE A 270 -11.83 5.60 -0.22
C ILE A 270 -12.38 7.00 0.06
N SER A 271 -13.08 7.16 1.19
CA SER A 271 -13.66 8.42 1.64
C SER A 271 -12.61 9.30 2.31
N HIS A 272 -12.03 10.24 1.54
CA HIS A 272 -11.00 11.16 2.04
C HIS A 272 -11.48 11.98 3.24
N GLU A 273 -12.70 12.52 3.19
CA GLU A 273 -13.24 13.34 4.28
C GLU A 273 -13.53 12.51 5.54
N GLY A 274 -13.90 11.24 5.37
CA GLY A 274 -14.06 10.31 6.48
C GLY A 274 -12.73 10.06 7.19
N GLU A 275 -11.64 9.88 6.42
CA GLU A 275 -10.30 9.72 6.99
C GLU A 275 -9.80 10.98 7.69
N LEU A 276 -9.98 12.17 7.09
CA LEU A 276 -9.61 13.43 7.70
C LEU A 276 -10.28 13.63 9.06
N LEU A 277 -11.55 13.26 9.16
CA LEU A 277 -12.31 13.34 10.39
C LEU A 277 -11.77 12.37 11.45
N ASP A 278 -11.65 11.09 11.11
CA ASP A 278 -11.25 10.05 12.06
C ASP A 278 -9.79 10.28 12.54
N VAL A 279 -8.86 10.58 11.62
CA VAL A 279 -7.46 10.89 11.95
C VAL A 279 -7.35 12.22 12.71
N GLY A 280 -8.12 13.23 12.32
CA GLY A 280 -8.13 14.53 13.00
C GLY A 280 -8.58 14.42 14.46
N ILE A 281 -9.55 13.55 14.75
CA ILE A 281 -9.98 13.23 16.12
C ILE A 281 -8.87 12.52 16.89
N GLU A 282 -8.25 11.50 16.30
CA GLU A 282 -7.19 10.72 16.94
C GLU A 282 -5.96 11.58 17.30
N LEU A 283 -5.60 12.52 16.43
CA LEU A 283 -4.51 13.47 16.67
C LEU A 283 -4.88 14.63 17.60
N GLY A 284 -6.13 14.71 18.06
CA GLY A 284 -6.63 15.78 18.93
C GLY A 284 -6.78 17.14 18.25
N ILE A 285 -6.72 17.20 16.91
CA ILE A 285 -7.00 18.41 16.11
C ILE A 285 -8.49 18.71 16.14
N LEU A 286 -9.30 17.66 16.02
CA LEU A 286 -10.74 17.71 16.14
C LEU A 286 -11.15 17.21 17.52
N THR A 287 -12.04 17.94 18.19
CA THR A 287 -12.51 17.58 19.53
C THR A 287 -13.98 17.17 19.52
N LYS A 288 -14.31 16.14 20.31
CA LYS A 288 -15.69 15.69 20.53
C LYS A 288 -16.24 16.32 21.81
N SER A 289 -17.38 16.99 21.72
CA SER A 289 -18.13 17.55 22.85
C SER A 289 -19.56 17.00 22.82
N GLY A 290 -19.77 15.89 23.51
CA GLY A 290 -20.99 15.09 23.35
C GLY A 290 -21.10 14.56 21.91
N ALA A 291 -22.21 14.85 21.24
CA ALA A 291 -22.41 14.51 19.84
C ALA A 291 -21.76 15.51 18.86
N PHE A 292 -21.26 16.66 19.32
CA PHE A 292 -20.71 17.69 18.44
C PHE A 292 -19.23 17.48 18.17
N ILE A 293 -18.84 17.61 16.92
CA ILE A 293 -17.44 17.62 16.49
C ILE A 293 -17.04 19.06 16.23
N LYS A 294 -15.94 19.48 16.84
CA LYS A 294 -15.38 20.83 16.74
C LYS A 294 -14.00 20.80 16.12
N TRP A 295 -13.72 21.80 15.30
CA TRP A 295 -12.38 22.14 14.87
C TRP A 295 -12.05 23.52 15.42
N ASP A 296 -11.01 23.61 16.24
CA ASP A 296 -10.77 24.76 17.12
C ASP A 296 -12.04 25.08 17.95
N GLU A 297 -12.62 26.26 17.80
CA GLU A 297 -13.86 26.67 18.46
C GLU A 297 -15.12 26.47 17.60
N LYS A 298 -14.96 26.10 16.32
CA LYS A 298 -16.05 25.99 15.35
C LYS A 298 -16.66 24.59 15.39
N ILE A 299 -17.98 24.52 15.51
CA ILE A 299 -18.72 23.26 15.34
C ILE A 299 -18.81 22.95 13.84
N ILE A 300 -18.27 21.80 13.43
CA ILE A 300 -18.29 21.36 12.03
C ILE A 300 -19.39 20.32 11.76
N GLY A 301 -19.99 19.74 12.81
CA GLY A 301 -21.14 18.86 12.66
C GLY A 301 -21.61 18.23 13.96
N GLN A 302 -22.87 17.78 13.97
CA GLN A 302 -23.43 16.93 15.02
C GLN A 302 -23.36 15.47 14.56
N GLY A 303 -22.39 14.73 15.09
CA GLY A 303 -22.08 13.37 14.71
C GLY A 303 -21.22 13.27 13.46
N ARG A 304 -20.76 12.04 13.18
CA ARG A 304 -19.85 11.73 12.08
C ARG A 304 -20.43 12.06 10.70
N PRO A 305 -21.69 11.72 10.35
CA PRO A 305 -22.24 12.01 9.03
C PRO A 305 -22.31 13.51 8.72
N ALA A 306 -22.73 14.32 9.69
CA ALA A 306 -22.85 15.77 9.51
C ALA A 306 -21.48 16.46 9.32
N ALA A 307 -20.45 15.99 10.03
CA ALA A 307 -19.08 16.49 9.87
C ALA A 307 -18.46 16.08 8.53
N ILE A 308 -18.72 14.87 8.05
CA ILE A 308 -18.30 14.45 6.69
C ILE A 308 -18.99 15.31 5.64
N ALA A 309 -20.31 15.49 5.74
CA ALA A 309 -21.06 16.35 4.81
C ALA A 309 -20.55 17.80 4.83
N TYR A 310 -20.13 18.30 5.98
CA TYR A 310 -19.51 19.62 6.10
C TYR A 310 -18.20 19.72 5.32
N LEU A 311 -17.29 18.74 5.46
CA LEU A 311 -16.01 18.69 4.75
C LEU A 311 -16.21 18.48 3.23
N LYS A 312 -17.24 17.73 2.83
CA LYS A 312 -17.64 17.58 1.42
C LYS A 312 -18.29 18.84 0.84
N GLY A 313 -18.81 19.73 1.69
CA GLY A 313 -19.55 20.92 1.25
C GLY A 313 -21.01 20.66 0.87
N GLU A 314 -21.59 19.59 1.42
CA GLU A 314 -22.97 19.15 1.20
C GLU A 314 -23.92 19.58 2.34
N ASN A 315 -23.39 20.18 3.41
CA ASN A 315 -24.16 20.60 4.59
C ASN A 315 -24.62 22.07 4.47
N GLU A 316 -25.83 22.40 4.96
CA GLU A 316 -26.35 23.79 5.03
C GLU A 316 -25.43 24.73 5.84
N GLN A 317 -24.66 24.19 6.79
CA GLN A 317 -23.68 24.95 7.58
C GLN A 317 -22.38 25.24 6.82
N SER A 318 -22.16 24.61 5.66
CA SER A 318 -21.01 24.90 4.81
C SER A 318 -21.23 26.21 4.06
N SER A 319 -20.26 27.12 4.15
CA SER A 319 -20.40 28.48 3.60
C SER A 319 -20.33 28.48 2.06
N SER A 320 -19.75 27.43 1.46
CA SER A 320 -19.80 27.04 0.04
C SER A 320 -18.94 25.78 -0.19
N ALA A 321 -19.18 25.01 -1.26
CA ALA A 321 -18.38 23.82 -1.61
C ALA A 321 -16.87 24.15 -1.81
N ALA A 322 -16.56 25.30 -2.43
CA ALA A 322 -15.18 25.74 -2.61
C ALA A 322 -14.48 26.08 -1.29
N GLN A 323 -15.23 26.57 -0.29
CA GLN A 323 -14.69 26.85 1.03
C GLN A 323 -14.49 25.56 1.83
N SER A 324 -15.44 24.62 1.79
CA SER A 324 -15.29 23.31 2.42
C SER A 324 -14.05 22.56 1.92
N LYS A 325 -13.77 22.61 0.61
CA LYS A 325 -12.55 22.03 0.05
C LYS A 325 -11.28 22.65 0.63
N LYS A 326 -11.21 23.97 0.72
CA LYS A 326 -10.07 24.68 1.34
C LYS A 326 -9.91 24.33 2.82
N GLU A 327 -11.03 24.17 3.51
CA GLU A 327 -11.04 23.75 4.91
C GLU A 327 -10.55 22.30 5.07
N ALA A 328 -10.98 21.37 4.22
CA ALA A 328 -10.45 20.00 4.19
C ALA A 328 -8.94 19.96 3.90
N GLU A 329 -8.47 20.74 2.92
CA GLU A 329 -7.03 20.86 2.61
C GLU A 329 -6.22 21.45 3.78
N LYS A 330 -6.80 22.43 4.50
CA LYS A 330 -6.18 23.01 5.70
C LYS A 330 -6.10 21.96 6.82
N LEU A 331 -7.16 21.20 7.06
CA LEU A 331 -7.19 20.13 8.06
C LEU A 331 -6.15 19.05 7.75
N GLU A 332 -6.07 18.63 6.49
CA GLU A 332 -5.06 17.65 6.05
C GLU A 332 -3.64 18.14 6.30
N LYS A 333 -3.37 19.43 6.03
CA LYS A 333 -2.06 20.03 6.28
C LYS A 333 -1.73 20.02 7.76
N GLU A 334 -2.66 20.40 8.64
CA GLU A 334 -2.48 20.34 10.10
C GLU A 334 -2.21 18.90 10.58
N ILE A 335 -2.96 17.92 10.08
CA ILE A 335 -2.74 16.49 10.35
C ILE A 335 -1.31 16.08 10.01
N ARG A 336 -0.85 16.40 8.79
CA ARG A 336 0.50 16.03 8.33
C ARG A 336 1.59 16.73 9.13
N GLU A 337 1.40 17.99 9.54
CA GLU A 337 2.34 18.74 10.36
C GLU A 337 2.47 18.17 11.78
N ILE A 338 1.35 17.85 12.44
CA ILE A 338 1.37 17.27 13.79
C ILE A 338 1.99 15.87 13.75
N TRP A 339 1.60 15.05 12.78
CA TRP A 339 2.17 13.71 12.63
C TRP A 339 3.68 13.75 12.35
N ALA A 340 4.16 14.71 11.54
CA ALA A 340 5.58 14.88 11.29
C ALA A 340 6.36 15.22 12.57
N LYS A 341 5.80 16.07 13.45
CA LYS A 341 6.40 16.39 14.77
C LYS A 341 6.41 15.18 15.70
N GLN A 342 5.32 14.40 15.72
CA GLN A 342 5.27 13.16 16.49
C GLN A 342 6.23 12.09 15.96
N LYS A 343 6.55 12.06 14.67
CA LYS A 343 7.58 11.14 14.15
C LYS A 343 8.95 11.36 14.79
N GLU A 344 9.25 12.57 15.26
CA GLU A 344 10.49 12.92 15.96
C GLU A 344 10.44 12.57 17.46
N GLY A 345 9.24 12.41 18.05
CA GLY A 345 9.00 12.02 19.44
C GLY A 345 8.43 10.60 19.55
N LYS A 346 9.12 9.67 20.21
CA LYS A 346 8.92 8.19 20.20
C LYS A 346 7.52 7.57 20.44
N GLU A 347 6.42 8.32 20.56
CA GLU A 347 5.07 7.77 20.71
C GLU A 347 4.47 7.32 19.38
N ARG A 348 3.87 6.13 19.37
CA ARG A 348 3.36 5.45 18.17
C ARG A 348 1.89 5.83 17.98
N LEU A 349 1.53 6.34 16.80
CA LEU A 349 0.13 6.35 16.36
C LEU A 349 -0.32 4.93 15.99
N VAL A 350 -1.49 4.55 16.49
CA VAL A 350 -2.24 3.37 16.06
C VAL A 350 -3.59 3.88 15.59
N VAL A 351 -3.80 3.94 14.27
CA VAL A 351 -5.07 4.39 13.71
C VAL A 351 -6.07 3.24 13.81
N GLY A 352 -7.05 3.40 14.71
CA GLY A 352 -8.05 2.39 15.08
C GLY A 352 -7.67 1.65 16.37
N GLU A 353 -8.55 1.71 17.38
CA GLU A 353 -8.40 0.93 18.62
C GLU A 353 -8.45 -0.57 18.30
N GLU A 354 -7.47 -1.34 18.79
CA GLU A 354 -7.61 -2.81 18.87
C GLU A 354 -8.53 -3.10 20.06
N ASP A 355 -9.68 -3.75 19.81
CA ASP A 355 -10.30 -4.57 20.86
C ASP A 355 -9.34 -5.75 21.12
N GLU A 356 -8.58 -5.66 22.20
CA GLU A 356 -7.86 -6.80 22.77
C GLU A 356 -8.88 -7.80 23.35
N ASP A 357 -9.47 -8.66 22.51
CA ASP A 357 -10.19 -9.82 23.01
C ASP A 357 -10.23 -10.95 21.97
N ALA A 358 -9.22 -11.84 22.03
CA ALA A 358 -9.33 -13.25 21.63
C ALA A 358 -8.03 -14.04 21.88
N SER A 359 -7.48 -14.08 23.10
CA SER A 359 -6.48 -15.14 23.44
C SER A 359 -6.21 -15.40 24.91
N THR A 360 -7.07 -14.99 25.85
CA THR A 360 -6.85 -15.32 27.27
C THR A 360 -8.15 -15.65 27.97
N GLN A 361 -8.63 -16.87 27.77
CA GLN A 361 -9.35 -17.62 28.80
C GLN A 361 -9.39 -19.12 28.43
N GLU A 362 -9.31 -19.94 29.47
CA GLU A 362 -9.42 -21.41 29.49
C GLU A 362 -8.14 -22.23 29.24
N THR A 363 -7.28 -22.24 30.25
CA THR A 363 -6.74 -23.51 30.76
C THR A 363 -6.93 -23.57 32.27
N ALA A 364 -7.87 -24.42 32.71
CA ALA A 364 -7.83 -25.13 33.97
C ALA A 364 -7.89 -26.62 33.65
#